data_AF-A0A9P7KG22-F1
#
_entry.id   AF-A0A9P7KG22-F1
#
_cell.length_a   1.000
_cell.length_b   1.000
_cell.length_c   1.000
_cell.angle_alpha   90.00
_cell.angle_beta   90.00
_cell.angle_gamma   90.00
#
_symmetry.space_group_name_H-M   'P 1'
#
loop_
_entity.id
_entity.type
_entity.pdbx_description
1 polymer ?
#
loop_
_entity_poly.entity_id
_entity_poly.type
_entity_poly.pdbx_seq_one_letter_code
_entity_poly.pdbx_strand_id
1 'polypeptide(L)'
;MGRYGGLQAEMASERMERTHINFRQSYNLTWEAVRRTDNSRDMFVAKDIFTLEPSYLEHRERILNIYGKKAQKKSYGVRDEFRIGGAAVTHVAKDLDAQVSMFNVSIPLVNVSKQVRAMIASKPMVWLRSETWFELLHLRLMRLTELHDKLYQRQEPPPNYAILTGLFAFLMQSVLFTPPEVDAYVRESLNLLRFRENVERFGMFFLHDLDMTKNNCLPEILKVDDADVYRSLKISFHRRKRLRLQDIANEPRFEMDANQYPLGPTPTWKQLVNALEKEPWTIVKRWEWPDELDDLVGQHSNPISIAILLFQAFTSQIWALLHPSWKSSNAEMEVFQPRDLREAVEFWTLDQLHKRLTSYVIHACNAGLRGDILGQRMEPFGERWRLYLEPDASSATGQRWDILRESYGLIGRYQGALRTLSPSDRDELHNTLETIFSHCQCLPKTSKKGVWAIDEEQVILLANSNYYKLNAIKSGRSGRRKPTHASKSLLQNHLIQLAGYTSNMATRAVGAKKMLQRAVEFEKKKKRSAKARNRRAPPIKKKIIMVPNDTDDEQEEELGSETGDSLED
;
A
#
# COMPACT_ATOMS: atom_id res chain seq x y z
N MET A 1 -33.90 -5.39 -14.24
CA MET A 1 -33.35 -6.68 -14.72
C MET A 1 -33.25 -7.77 -13.64
N GLY A 2 -33.83 -7.64 -12.44
CA GLY A 2 -33.83 -8.66 -11.37
C GLY A 2 -34.57 -9.98 -11.67
N ARG A 3 -34.78 -10.32 -12.95
CA ARG A 3 -35.40 -11.56 -13.44
C ARG A 3 -34.40 -12.52 -14.10
N TYR A 4 -33.13 -12.13 -14.22
CA TYR A 4 -32.10 -12.92 -14.89
C TYR A 4 -30.87 -13.00 -13.99
N GLY A 5 -30.62 -14.20 -13.45
CA GLY A 5 -29.62 -14.42 -12.40
C GLY A 5 -30.04 -15.59 -11.52
N GLY A 6 -30.36 -16.72 -12.16
CA GLY A 6 -30.94 -17.89 -11.51
C GLY A 6 -32.37 -17.69 -11.00
N LEU A 7 -33.20 -18.73 -11.14
CA LEU A 7 -34.50 -18.79 -10.48
C LEU A 7 -34.26 -19.52 -9.17
N GLN A 8 -34.49 -18.92 -8.02
CA GLN A 8 -34.56 -19.63 -6.75
C GLN A 8 -35.86 -19.19 -6.08
N ALA A 9 -36.83 -20.09 -6.04
CA ALA A 9 -38.12 -19.81 -5.42
C ALA A 9 -38.58 -21.02 -4.62
N GLU A 10 -38.88 -20.79 -3.34
CA GLU A 10 -39.81 -21.64 -2.62
C GLU A 10 -41.18 -21.48 -3.27
N MET A 11 -41.83 -22.60 -3.56
CA MET A 11 -43.17 -22.57 -4.12
C MET A 11 -44.14 -22.14 -3.01
N ALA A 12 -45.11 -21.29 -3.32
CA ALA A 12 -46.18 -20.96 -2.37
C ALA A 12 -46.92 -22.24 -1.95
N SER A 13 -47.36 -22.33 -0.69
CA SER A 13 -47.97 -23.55 -0.13
C SER A 13 -49.09 -24.13 -1.00
N GLU A 14 -49.97 -23.28 -1.53
CA GLU A 14 -51.06 -23.71 -2.43
C GLU A 14 -50.55 -24.33 -3.74
N ARG A 15 -49.42 -23.83 -4.26
CA ARG A 15 -48.78 -24.38 -5.48
C ARG A 15 -47.96 -25.63 -5.16
N MET A 16 -47.36 -25.71 -3.98
CA MET A 16 -46.70 -26.93 -3.47
C MET A 16 -47.71 -28.07 -3.35
N GLU A 17 -48.89 -27.82 -2.78
CA GLU A 17 -49.95 -28.84 -2.65
C GLU A 17 -50.40 -29.36 -4.02
N ARG A 18 -50.53 -28.48 -5.02
CA ARG A 18 -50.98 -28.85 -6.37
C ARG A 18 -49.91 -29.53 -7.23
N THR A 19 -48.65 -29.10 -7.12
CA THR A 19 -47.57 -29.55 -8.01
C THR A 19 -46.62 -30.55 -7.36
N HIS A 20 -46.69 -30.66 -6.03
CA HIS A 20 -45.74 -31.37 -5.17
C HIS A 20 -44.27 -30.96 -5.36
N ILE A 21 -44.02 -29.83 -6.02
CA ILE A 21 -42.70 -29.20 -6.12
C ILE A 21 -42.61 -28.22 -4.96
N ASN A 22 -41.70 -28.49 -4.05
CA ASN A 22 -41.46 -27.67 -2.87
C ASN A 22 -40.51 -26.50 -3.20
N PHE A 23 -39.56 -26.76 -4.09
CA PHE A 23 -38.51 -25.81 -4.43
C PHE A 23 -38.00 -26.07 -5.84
N ARG A 24 -37.70 -24.99 -6.58
CA ARG A 24 -36.99 -25.06 -7.86
C ARG A 24 -35.84 -24.06 -7.84
N GLN A 25 -34.68 -24.51 -8.30
CA GLN A 25 -33.51 -23.67 -8.47
C GLN A 25 -32.82 -23.87 -9.82
N SER A 26 -32.74 -22.84 -10.64
CA SER A 26 -31.93 -22.86 -11.87
C SER A 26 -30.72 -21.94 -11.71
N TYR A 27 -29.51 -22.39 -12.01
CA TYR A 27 -28.28 -21.60 -11.87
C TYR A 27 -27.20 -22.00 -12.89
N ASN A 28 -26.33 -21.05 -13.25
CA ASN A 28 -25.25 -21.33 -14.19
C ASN A 28 -24.10 -22.09 -13.49
N LEU A 29 -23.38 -22.90 -14.25
CA LEU A 29 -22.24 -23.68 -13.75
C LEU A 29 -20.90 -22.97 -13.95
N THR A 30 -20.89 -21.67 -14.25
CA THR A 30 -19.64 -20.92 -14.49
C THR A 30 -18.75 -20.83 -13.26
N TRP A 31 -19.34 -20.92 -12.06
CA TRP A 31 -18.61 -21.03 -10.80
C TRP A 31 -17.68 -22.26 -10.76
N GLU A 32 -18.03 -23.36 -11.44
CA GLU A 32 -17.19 -24.57 -11.50
C GLU A 32 -15.82 -24.31 -12.13
N ALA A 33 -15.65 -23.24 -12.89
CA ALA A 33 -14.36 -22.83 -13.43
C ALA A 33 -13.32 -22.52 -12.34
N VAL A 34 -13.77 -21.96 -11.21
CA VAL A 34 -12.93 -21.41 -10.14
C VAL A 34 -13.19 -22.07 -8.78
N ARG A 35 -14.19 -22.95 -8.71
CA ARG A 35 -14.56 -23.69 -7.50
C ARG A 35 -13.37 -24.48 -6.97
N ARG A 36 -13.14 -24.38 -5.65
CA ARG A 36 -12.16 -25.19 -4.94
C ARG A 36 -12.70 -26.61 -4.71
N THR A 37 -11.81 -27.57 -4.49
CA THR A 37 -12.18 -28.98 -4.29
C THR A 37 -13.08 -29.19 -3.07
N ASP A 38 -12.90 -28.37 -2.04
CA ASP A 38 -13.66 -28.33 -0.79
C ASP A 38 -14.96 -27.50 -0.88
N ASN A 39 -15.28 -26.92 -2.05
CA ASN A 39 -16.37 -25.96 -2.25
C ASN A 39 -16.30 -24.71 -1.35
N SER A 40 -15.15 -24.42 -0.73
CA SER A 40 -15.03 -23.23 0.12
C SER A 40 -15.17 -21.96 -0.71
N ARG A 41 -15.83 -20.96 -0.11
CA ARG A 41 -16.00 -19.61 -0.67
C ARG A 41 -15.00 -18.62 -0.07
N ASP A 42 -13.95 -19.13 0.57
CA ASP A 42 -12.90 -18.36 1.22
C ASP A 42 -11.91 -17.79 0.19
N MET A 43 -12.44 -17.01 -0.74
CA MET A 43 -11.68 -16.28 -1.75
C MET A 43 -11.96 -14.80 -1.60
N PHE A 44 -10.92 -13.98 -1.85
CA PHE A 44 -11.00 -12.53 -1.72
C PHE A 44 -11.49 -12.08 -0.33
N VAL A 45 -10.96 -12.71 0.73
CA VAL A 45 -11.25 -12.33 2.11
C VAL A 45 -10.68 -10.94 2.38
N ALA A 46 -11.51 -10.01 2.88
CA ALA A 46 -11.13 -8.61 3.04
C ALA A 46 -9.87 -8.40 3.91
N LYS A 47 -9.68 -9.25 4.93
CA LYS A 47 -8.47 -9.25 5.77
C LYS A 47 -7.21 -9.53 4.95
N ASP A 48 -7.24 -10.57 4.12
CA ASP A 48 -6.08 -11.04 3.37
C ASP A 48 -5.75 -10.06 2.23
N ILE A 49 -6.78 -9.44 1.64
CA ILE A 49 -6.62 -8.33 0.69
C ILE A 49 -6.00 -7.11 1.38
N PHE A 50 -6.48 -6.75 2.57
CA PHE A 50 -5.97 -5.60 3.32
C PHE A 50 -4.47 -5.73 3.64
N THR A 51 -4.00 -6.95 3.88
CA THR A 51 -2.59 -7.22 4.20
C THR A 51 -1.77 -7.71 3.02
N LEU A 52 -2.35 -7.81 1.81
CA LEU A 52 -1.74 -8.47 0.65
C LEU A 52 -1.09 -9.81 1.01
N GLU A 53 -1.84 -10.67 1.72
CA GLU A 53 -1.33 -11.99 2.11
C GLU A 53 -0.89 -12.79 0.86
N PRO A 54 0.23 -13.52 0.89
CA PRO A 54 0.70 -14.27 -0.27
C PRO A 54 -0.33 -15.23 -0.87
N SER A 55 -1.17 -15.84 -0.03
CA SER A 55 -2.27 -16.70 -0.45
C SER A 55 -3.32 -15.96 -1.28
N TYR A 56 -3.59 -14.69 -0.97
CA TYR A 56 -4.47 -13.84 -1.78
C TYR A 56 -3.86 -13.58 -3.16
N LEU A 57 -2.58 -13.22 -3.23
CA LEU A 57 -1.88 -12.96 -4.49
C LEU A 57 -1.86 -14.20 -5.39
N GLU A 58 -1.57 -15.37 -4.83
CA GLU A 58 -1.61 -16.64 -5.57
C GLU A 58 -3.01 -16.95 -6.10
N HIS A 59 -4.04 -16.83 -5.25
CA HIS A 59 -5.42 -17.05 -5.66
C HIS A 59 -5.87 -16.08 -6.75
N ARG A 60 -5.48 -14.80 -6.64
CA ARG A 60 -5.77 -13.76 -7.62
C ARG A 60 -5.21 -14.13 -8.99
N GLU A 61 -3.91 -14.43 -9.08
CA GLU A 61 -3.25 -14.77 -10.35
C GLU A 61 -3.84 -16.06 -10.96
N ARG A 62 -4.10 -17.07 -10.12
CA ARG A 62 -4.73 -18.32 -10.57
C ARG A 62 -6.08 -18.05 -11.22
N ILE A 63 -6.94 -17.25 -10.60
CA ILE A 63 -8.29 -16.98 -11.09
C ILE A 63 -8.25 -16.11 -12.35
N LEU A 64 -7.41 -15.07 -12.37
CA LEU A 64 -7.22 -14.24 -13.56
C LEU A 64 -6.77 -15.08 -14.76
N ASN A 65 -5.85 -16.03 -14.56
CA ASN A 65 -5.42 -16.95 -15.61
C ASN A 65 -6.53 -17.92 -16.06
N ILE A 66 -7.36 -18.41 -15.13
CA ILE A 66 -8.51 -19.25 -15.46
C ILE A 66 -9.49 -18.48 -16.37
N TYR A 67 -9.90 -17.28 -15.96
CA TYR A 67 -10.84 -16.46 -16.74
C TYR A 67 -10.24 -15.94 -18.05
N GLY A 68 -8.95 -15.59 -18.07
CA GLY A 68 -8.29 -15.03 -19.26
C GLY A 68 -7.87 -16.05 -20.31
N LYS A 69 -7.71 -17.34 -19.95
CA LYS A 69 -7.15 -18.35 -20.88
C LYS A 69 -7.90 -19.68 -20.93
N LYS A 70 -8.33 -20.22 -19.79
CA LYS A 70 -8.84 -21.60 -19.69
C LYS A 70 -10.35 -21.69 -19.87
N ALA A 71 -11.10 -20.85 -19.16
CA ALA A 71 -12.55 -20.91 -19.10
C ALA A 71 -13.22 -20.47 -20.42
N GLN A 72 -12.60 -19.53 -21.14
CA GLN A 72 -13.09 -19.06 -22.45
C GLN A 72 -13.23 -20.20 -23.48
N LYS A 73 -12.41 -21.26 -23.36
CA LYS A 73 -12.37 -22.40 -24.31
C LYS A 73 -13.34 -23.52 -23.97
N LYS A 74 -14.10 -23.41 -22.88
CA LYS A 74 -15.02 -24.45 -22.40
C LYS A 74 -16.45 -23.95 -22.41
N SER A 75 -17.41 -24.84 -22.65
CA SER A 75 -18.83 -24.55 -22.45
C SER A 75 -19.23 -24.87 -21.01
N TYR A 76 -20.06 -24.02 -20.42
CA TYR A 76 -20.58 -24.22 -19.07
C TYR A 76 -22.09 -24.34 -19.16
N GLY A 77 -22.62 -25.40 -18.56
CA GLY A 77 -24.06 -25.66 -18.55
C GLY A 77 -24.83 -24.77 -17.56
N VAL A 78 -26.13 -24.96 -17.56
CA VAL A 78 -27.05 -24.48 -16.52
C VAL A 78 -27.60 -25.72 -15.83
N ARG A 79 -27.67 -25.70 -14.51
CA ARG A 79 -28.36 -26.74 -13.73
C ARG A 79 -29.73 -26.24 -13.32
N ASP A 80 -30.73 -27.09 -13.42
CA ASP A 80 -32.09 -26.86 -12.94
C ASP A 80 -32.45 -27.98 -11.94
N GLU A 81 -32.63 -27.60 -10.68
CA GLU A 81 -32.86 -28.48 -9.55
C GLU A 81 -34.31 -28.37 -9.06
N PHE A 82 -34.94 -29.51 -8.77
CA PHE A 82 -36.28 -29.59 -8.22
C PHE A 82 -36.23 -30.37 -6.91
N ARG A 83 -36.83 -29.84 -5.84
CA ARG A 83 -37.15 -30.63 -4.63
C ARG A 83 -38.63 -30.93 -4.67
N ILE A 84 -38.97 -32.21 -4.73
CA ILE A 84 -40.33 -32.68 -4.85
C ILE A 84 -40.69 -33.59 -3.67
N GLY A 85 -41.96 -33.60 -3.28
CA GLY A 85 -42.44 -34.48 -2.21
C GLY A 85 -42.26 -35.95 -2.57
N GLY A 86 -41.95 -36.80 -1.59
CA GLY A 86 -41.64 -38.22 -1.81
C GLY A 86 -42.71 -38.98 -2.61
N ALA A 87 -44.00 -38.73 -2.37
CA ALA A 87 -45.10 -39.30 -3.12
C ALA A 87 -45.13 -38.90 -4.61
N ALA A 88 -44.70 -37.67 -4.92
CA ALA A 88 -44.58 -37.20 -6.29
C ALA A 88 -43.33 -37.75 -6.99
N VAL A 89 -42.22 -37.95 -6.27
CA VAL A 89 -41.09 -38.75 -6.78
C VAL A 89 -41.59 -40.14 -7.13
N THR A 90 -42.41 -40.76 -6.28
CA THR A 90 -42.92 -42.12 -6.55
C THR A 90 -43.88 -42.15 -7.72
N HIS A 91 -44.69 -41.10 -7.94
CA HIS A 91 -45.54 -40.99 -9.12
C HIS A 91 -44.73 -40.77 -10.41
N VAL A 92 -43.75 -39.87 -10.39
CA VAL A 92 -42.84 -39.64 -11.52
C VAL A 92 -42.02 -40.89 -11.81
N ALA A 93 -41.48 -41.54 -10.77
CA ALA A 93 -40.74 -42.79 -10.88
C ALA A 93 -41.63 -43.95 -11.33
N LYS A 94 -42.89 -44.05 -10.89
CA LYS A 94 -43.86 -45.05 -11.38
C LYS A 94 -44.27 -44.77 -12.82
N ASP A 95 -44.41 -43.52 -13.24
CA ASP A 95 -44.63 -43.15 -14.64
C ASP A 95 -43.40 -43.43 -15.51
N LEU A 96 -42.19 -43.32 -14.94
CA LEU A 96 -40.92 -43.71 -15.57
C LEU A 96 -40.75 -45.25 -15.62
N ASP A 97 -41.04 -45.97 -14.53
CA ASP A 97 -40.92 -47.43 -14.42
C ASP A 97 -42.03 -48.17 -15.16
N ALA A 98 -43.26 -47.64 -15.19
CA ALA A 98 -44.33 -48.16 -16.05
C ALA A 98 -43.98 -48.01 -17.54
N GLN A 99 -43.06 -47.10 -17.87
CA GLN A 99 -42.52 -46.95 -19.23
C GLN A 99 -41.28 -47.82 -19.48
N VAL A 100 -40.52 -48.22 -18.45
CA VAL A 100 -39.38 -49.17 -18.58
C VAL A 100 -39.85 -50.63 -18.58
N SER A 101 -40.91 -50.95 -17.82
CA SER A 101 -41.45 -52.32 -17.70
C SER A 101 -42.24 -52.78 -18.93
N MET A 102 -42.59 -51.87 -19.83
CA MET A 102 -43.41 -52.13 -21.02
C MET A 102 -42.58 -52.31 -22.31
N PHE A 103 -41.26 -52.51 -22.20
CA PHE A 103 -40.34 -52.46 -23.34
C PHE A 103 -39.34 -53.63 -23.37
N ASN A 104 -39.86 -54.83 -23.65
CA ASN A 104 -39.12 -55.85 -24.40
C ASN A 104 -39.26 -55.65 -25.93
N VAL A 105 -39.70 -54.46 -26.38
CA VAL A 105 -39.87 -54.13 -27.80
C VAL A 105 -39.48 -52.67 -28.04
N SER A 106 -38.29 -52.43 -28.56
CA SER A 106 -37.74 -51.16 -29.06
C SER A 106 -38.74 -50.00 -29.38
N ILE A 107 -38.41 -48.79 -28.87
CA ILE A 107 -38.78 -47.40 -29.30
C ILE A 107 -39.85 -46.66 -28.45
N PRO A 108 -39.69 -45.36 -28.03
CA PRO A 108 -38.57 -44.60 -27.44
C PRO A 108 -38.98 -43.78 -26.17
N LEU A 109 -38.04 -43.11 -25.50
CA LEU A 109 -38.25 -42.15 -24.38
C LEU A 109 -39.13 -40.91 -24.74
N VAL A 110 -40.41 -41.02 -25.09
CA VAL A 110 -41.17 -39.91 -25.73
C VAL A 110 -41.67 -38.81 -24.78
N ASN A 111 -42.10 -39.13 -23.55
CA ASN A 111 -42.83 -38.13 -22.74
C ASN A 111 -41.93 -37.20 -21.91
N VAL A 112 -40.87 -37.73 -21.27
CA VAL A 112 -39.83 -36.90 -20.64
C VAL A 112 -39.12 -36.06 -21.70
N SER A 113 -38.82 -36.66 -22.86
CA SER A 113 -38.25 -35.90 -23.97
C SER A 113 -39.25 -34.90 -24.55
N LYS A 114 -40.58 -35.07 -24.47
CA LYS A 114 -41.54 -34.08 -24.97
C LYS A 114 -41.59 -32.83 -24.09
N GLN A 115 -41.57 -32.98 -22.77
CA GLN A 115 -41.49 -31.83 -21.85
C GLN A 115 -40.13 -31.13 -21.93
N VAL A 116 -39.03 -31.89 -21.99
CA VAL A 116 -37.68 -31.34 -22.20
C VAL A 116 -37.57 -30.67 -23.56
N ARG A 117 -38.11 -31.27 -24.63
CA ARG A 117 -38.14 -30.66 -25.98
C ARG A 117 -39.01 -29.41 -26.02
N ALA A 118 -40.17 -29.39 -25.35
CA ALA A 118 -41.02 -28.21 -25.25
C ALA A 118 -40.32 -27.08 -24.48
N MET A 119 -39.63 -27.42 -23.38
CA MET A 119 -38.79 -26.48 -22.64
C MET A 119 -37.64 -25.95 -23.51
N ILE A 120 -36.91 -26.79 -24.25
CA ILE A 120 -35.85 -26.32 -25.14
C ILE A 120 -36.43 -25.43 -26.26
N ALA A 121 -37.56 -25.82 -26.84
CA ALA A 121 -38.27 -25.08 -27.88
C ALA A 121 -38.76 -23.71 -27.39
N SER A 122 -39.11 -23.57 -26.10
CA SER A 122 -39.51 -22.28 -25.52
C SER A 122 -38.34 -21.33 -25.28
N LYS A 123 -37.09 -21.73 -25.61
CA LYS A 123 -35.86 -20.94 -25.46
C LYS A 123 -35.76 -20.21 -24.11
N PRO A 124 -35.90 -20.93 -22.97
CA PRO A 124 -35.96 -20.33 -21.65
C PRO A 124 -34.60 -19.81 -21.19
N MET A 125 -33.52 -20.27 -21.83
CA MET A 125 -32.14 -19.90 -21.51
C MET A 125 -31.59 -18.99 -22.60
N VAL A 126 -30.98 -17.90 -22.16
CA VAL A 126 -30.15 -17.04 -23.01
C VAL A 126 -28.73 -17.57 -22.96
N TRP A 127 -28.23 -18.06 -24.10
CA TRP A 127 -26.87 -18.56 -24.23
C TRP A 127 -25.91 -17.43 -24.60
N LEU A 128 -24.81 -17.31 -23.85
CA LEU A 128 -23.72 -16.38 -24.13
C LEU A 128 -22.48 -17.19 -24.52
N ARG A 129 -21.67 -16.67 -25.43
CA ARG A 129 -20.36 -17.28 -25.74
C ARG A 129 -19.48 -17.22 -24.49
N SER A 130 -18.84 -18.35 -24.15
CA SER A 130 -17.95 -18.44 -22.99
C SER A 130 -16.83 -17.42 -23.05
N GLU A 131 -16.24 -17.20 -24.23
CA GLU A 131 -15.24 -16.15 -24.48
C GLU A 131 -15.73 -14.78 -23.99
N THR A 132 -16.88 -14.32 -24.50
CA THR A 132 -17.46 -13.02 -24.12
C THR A 132 -17.77 -12.93 -22.62
N TRP A 133 -18.32 -13.99 -22.03
CA TRP A 133 -18.66 -13.99 -20.60
C TRP A 133 -17.40 -13.96 -19.71
N PHE A 134 -16.42 -14.81 -19.97
CA PHE A 134 -15.22 -14.90 -19.14
C PHE A 134 -14.24 -13.75 -19.41
N GLU A 135 -14.22 -13.16 -20.59
CA GLU A 135 -13.50 -11.92 -20.86
C GLU A 135 -14.05 -10.77 -20.01
N LEU A 136 -15.38 -10.62 -19.94
CA LEU A 136 -16.02 -9.64 -19.05
C LEU A 136 -15.62 -9.86 -17.59
N LEU A 137 -15.68 -11.11 -17.10
CA LEU A 137 -15.29 -11.42 -15.72
C LEU A 137 -13.79 -11.18 -15.47
N HIS A 138 -12.94 -11.52 -16.44
CA HIS A 138 -11.50 -11.30 -16.37
C HIS A 138 -11.19 -9.80 -16.26
N LEU A 139 -11.71 -8.99 -17.18
CA LEU A 139 -11.50 -7.54 -17.19
C LEU A 139 -12.00 -6.89 -15.90
N ARG A 140 -13.18 -7.31 -15.42
CA ARG A 140 -13.75 -6.78 -14.18
C ARG A 140 -12.89 -7.10 -12.96
N LEU A 141 -12.47 -8.35 -12.81
CA LEU A 141 -11.61 -8.75 -11.69
C LEU A 141 -10.25 -8.05 -11.75
N MET A 142 -9.63 -8.03 -12.93
CA MET A 142 -8.35 -7.37 -13.17
C MET A 142 -8.39 -5.88 -12.79
N ARG A 143 -9.43 -5.15 -13.23
CA ARG A 143 -9.57 -3.73 -12.89
C ARG A 143 -9.80 -3.51 -11.39
N LEU A 144 -10.60 -4.35 -10.74
CA LEU A 144 -10.79 -4.27 -9.29
C LEU A 144 -9.47 -4.50 -8.54
N THR A 145 -8.65 -5.45 -8.97
CA THR A 145 -7.36 -5.75 -8.35
C THR A 145 -6.34 -4.65 -8.59
N GLU A 146 -6.24 -4.14 -9.82
CA GLU A 146 -5.36 -3.00 -10.15
C GLU A 146 -5.70 -1.75 -9.33
N LEU A 147 -6.99 -1.45 -9.15
CA LEU A 147 -7.44 -0.32 -8.36
C LEU A 147 -7.09 -0.49 -6.88
N HIS A 148 -7.28 -1.68 -6.33
CA HIS A 148 -6.89 -1.96 -4.95
C HIS A 148 -5.37 -1.90 -4.76
N ASP A 149 -4.59 -2.48 -5.67
CA ASP A 149 -3.12 -2.42 -5.66
C ASP A 149 -2.65 -0.95 -5.69
N LYS A 150 -3.26 -0.12 -6.55
CA LYS A 150 -2.99 1.33 -6.58
C LYS A 150 -3.29 2.01 -5.24
N LEU A 151 -4.40 1.67 -4.57
CA LEU A 151 -4.72 2.20 -3.23
C LEU A 151 -3.71 1.76 -2.18
N TYR A 152 -3.27 0.51 -2.23
CA TYR A 152 -2.28 -0.04 -1.32
C TYR A 152 -0.92 0.65 -1.48
N GLN A 153 -0.51 0.88 -2.74
CA GLN A 153 0.77 1.50 -3.12
C GLN A 153 0.84 3.00 -2.83
N ARG A 154 -0.29 3.66 -2.50
CA ARG A 154 -0.27 5.10 -2.18
C ARG A 154 0.64 5.43 -1.01
N GLN A 155 1.35 6.56 -1.17
CA GLN A 155 2.17 7.19 -0.14
C GLN A 155 1.43 7.30 1.18
N GLU A 156 0.27 7.96 1.11
CA GLU A 156 -0.71 8.04 2.16
C GLU A 156 -1.95 7.26 1.72
N PRO A 157 -2.23 6.10 2.36
CA PRO A 157 -3.46 5.40 2.08
C PRO A 157 -4.63 6.26 2.53
N PRO A 158 -5.77 6.21 1.83
CA PRO A 158 -6.91 7.02 2.20
C PRO A 158 -7.35 6.73 3.65
N PRO A 159 -7.93 7.73 4.34
CA PRO A 159 -8.36 7.58 5.73
C PRO A 159 -9.41 6.47 5.93
N ASN A 160 -10.14 6.10 4.87
CA ASN A 160 -11.11 5.00 4.80
C ASN A 160 -10.60 3.76 4.04
N TYR A 161 -9.29 3.50 4.05
CA TYR A 161 -8.68 2.39 3.31
C TYR A 161 -9.25 1.01 3.69
N ALA A 162 -9.57 0.78 4.96
CA ALA A 162 -10.15 -0.48 5.41
C ALA A 162 -11.57 -0.68 4.88
N ILE A 163 -12.36 0.39 4.88
CA ILE A 163 -13.71 0.43 4.29
C ILE A 163 -13.64 0.15 2.79
N LEU A 164 -12.76 0.87 2.07
CA LEU A 164 -12.53 0.64 0.65
C LEU A 164 -12.10 -0.80 0.38
N THR A 165 -11.18 -1.35 1.17
CA THR A 165 -10.75 -2.74 1.01
C THR A 165 -11.89 -3.73 1.18
N GLY A 166 -12.76 -3.54 2.17
CA GLY A 166 -13.96 -4.38 2.33
C GLY A 166 -14.92 -4.28 1.13
N LEU A 167 -15.09 -3.06 0.59
CA LEU A 167 -15.89 -2.84 -0.61
C LEU A 167 -15.27 -3.54 -1.84
N PHE A 168 -13.96 -3.40 -2.07
CA PHE A 168 -13.25 -4.10 -3.15
C PHE A 168 -13.35 -5.62 -3.00
N ALA A 169 -13.19 -6.15 -1.78
CA ALA A 169 -13.36 -7.56 -1.49
C ALA A 169 -14.76 -8.06 -1.89
N PHE A 170 -15.81 -7.35 -1.47
CA PHE A 170 -17.19 -7.67 -1.85
C PHE A 170 -17.40 -7.65 -3.37
N LEU A 171 -16.86 -6.64 -4.06
CA LEU A 171 -16.98 -6.52 -5.52
C LEU A 171 -16.23 -7.64 -6.25
N MET A 172 -15.03 -8.00 -5.77
CA MET A 172 -14.25 -9.13 -6.32
C MET A 172 -14.99 -10.44 -6.11
N GLN A 173 -15.50 -10.70 -4.91
CA GLN A 173 -16.33 -11.88 -4.62
C GLN A 173 -17.55 -11.95 -5.52
N SER A 174 -18.24 -10.81 -5.73
CA SER A 174 -19.41 -10.71 -6.61
C SER A 174 -19.13 -11.02 -8.08
N VAL A 175 -17.86 -10.99 -8.53
CA VAL A 175 -17.48 -11.51 -9.86
C VAL A 175 -17.57 -13.03 -9.92
N LEU A 176 -17.28 -13.72 -8.81
CA LEU A 176 -17.21 -15.17 -8.77
C LEU A 176 -18.53 -15.81 -8.30
N PHE A 177 -19.14 -15.25 -7.26
CA PHE A 177 -20.34 -15.78 -6.60
C PHE A 177 -21.06 -14.67 -5.82
N THR A 178 -22.32 -14.91 -5.45
CA THR A 178 -23.05 -14.02 -4.54
C THR A 178 -22.49 -14.14 -3.11
N PRO A 179 -21.90 -13.08 -2.53
CA PRO A 179 -21.31 -13.14 -1.19
C PRO A 179 -22.38 -13.53 -0.14
N PRO A 180 -22.16 -14.58 0.68
CA PRO A 180 -23.16 -15.05 1.64
C PRO A 180 -23.27 -14.16 2.87
N GLU A 181 -22.15 -13.58 3.31
CA GLU A 181 -22.08 -12.70 4.46
C GLU A 181 -21.45 -11.37 4.04
N VAL A 182 -22.09 -10.27 4.45
CA VAL A 182 -21.61 -8.92 4.18
C VAL A 182 -21.48 -8.20 5.51
N ASP A 183 -20.25 -7.80 5.83
CA ASP A 183 -19.94 -7.02 7.03
C ASP A 183 -20.78 -5.73 7.10
N ALA A 184 -21.09 -5.29 8.32
CA ALA A 184 -21.98 -4.16 8.55
C ALA A 184 -21.51 -2.87 7.85
N TYR A 185 -20.21 -2.57 7.91
CA TYR A 185 -19.61 -1.39 7.28
C TYR A 185 -19.62 -1.46 5.74
N VAL A 186 -19.52 -2.67 5.17
CA VAL A 186 -19.65 -2.88 3.73
C VAL A 186 -21.11 -2.69 3.32
N ARG A 187 -22.05 -3.22 4.09
CA ARG A 187 -23.49 -3.04 3.85
C ARG A 187 -23.91 -1.57 3.89
N GLU A 188 -23.39 -0.82 4.86
CA GLU A 188 -23.58 0.63 4.93
C GLU A 188 -23.03 1.34 3.69
N SER A 189 -21.81 0.99 3.28
CA SER A 189 -21.19 1.54 2.06
C SER A 189 -22.02 1.24 0.80
N LEU A 190 -22.55 0.01 0.67
CA LEU A 190 -23.41 -0.39 -0.44
C LEU A 190 -24.75 0.37 -0.44
N ASN A 191 -25.33 0.63 0.74
CA ASN A 191 -26.56 1.43 0.86
C ASN A 191 -26.32 2.88 0.45
N LEU A 192 -25.22 3.49 0.91
CA LEU A 192 -24.84 4.86 0.53
C LEU A 192 -24.62 5.00 -0.98
N LEU A 193 -24.06 3.97 -1.60
CA LEU A 193 -23.84 3.89 -3.04
C LEU A 193 -25.08 3.44 -3.84
N ARG A 194 -26.24 3.28 -3.20
CA ARG A 194 -27.50 2.83 -3.83
C ARG A 194 -27.33 1.55 -4.63
N PHE A 195 -26.59 0.59 -4.07
CA PHE A 195 -26.23 -0.65 -4.73
C PHE A 195 -27.46 -1.40 -5.25
N ARG A 196 -28.51 -1.51 -4.44
CA ARG A 196 -29.72 -2.24 -4.79
C ARG A 196 -30.42 -1.61 -5.99
N GLU A 197 -30.66 -0.31 -5.94
CA GLU A 197 -31.34 0.45 -6.99
C GLU A 197 -30.54 0.37 -8.31
N ASN A 198 -29.22 0.49 -8.22
CA ASN A 198 -28.33 0.42 -9.37
C ASN A 198 -28.29 -0.99 -9.98
N VAL A 199 -28.19 -2.05 -9.18
CA VAL A 199 -28.23 -3.44 -9.68
C VAL A 199 -29.61 -3.78 -10.26
N GLU A 200 -30.70 -3.36 -9.62
CA GLU A 200 -32.06 -3.63 -10.12
C GLU A 200 -32.30 -2.96 -11.48
N ARG A 201 -31.79 -1.73 -11.65
CA ARG A 201 -31.91 -0.94 -12.89
C ARG A 201 -30.98 -1.42 -14.00
N PHE A 202 -29.69 -1.58 -13.71
CA PHE A 202 -28.64 -1.83 -14.72
C PHE A 202 -28.18 -3.29 -14.80
N GLY A 203 -28.62 -4.16 -13.88
CA GLY A 203 -28.21 -5.57 -13.82
C GLY A 203 -26.81 -5.80 -13.25
N MET A 204 -26.04 -4.73 -13.01
CA MET A 204 -24.71 -4.78 -12.42
C MET A 204 -24.36 -3.44 -11.76
N PHE A 205 -23.40 -3.48 -10.85
CA PHE A 205 -22.96 -2.32 -10.09
C PHE A 205 -21.54 -1.90 -10.48
N PHE A 206 -21.36 -0.59 -10.65
CA PHE A 206 -20.07 0.06 -10.89
C PHE A 206 -19.87 1.22 -9.90
N LEU A 207 -18.61 1.53 -9.60
CA LEU A 207 -18.24 2.68 -8.79
C LEU A 207 -18.07 3.91 -9.70
N HIS A 208 -19.18 4.54 -10.08
CA HIS A 208 -19.19 5.64 -11.05
C HIS A 208 -18.43 6.89 -10.58
N ASP A 209 -18.47 7.17 -9.28
CA ASP A 209 -17.86 8.36 -8.67
C ASP A 209 -16.46 8.07 -8.09
N LEU A 210 -15.88 6.91 -8.40
CA LEU A 210 -14.54 6.55 -7.93
C LEU A 210 -13.48 7.40 -8.63
N ASP A 211 -12.86 8.29 -7.86
CA ASP A 211 -11.76 9.14 -8.31
C ASP A 211 -10.45 8.77 -7.61
N MET A 212 -9.59 8.09 -8.35
CA MET A 212 -8.30 7.61 -7.86
C MET A 212 -7.24 8.72 -7.73
N THR A 213 -7.53 9.95 -8.11
CA THR A 213 -6.62 11.10 -7.92
C THR A 213 -6.81 11.75 -6.55
N LYS A 214 -7.98 11.56 -5.92
CA LYS A 214 -8.35 12.20 -4.66
C LYS A 214 -7.97 11.34 -3.44
N ASN A 215 -7.73 12.03 -2.32
CA ASN A 215 -7.48 11.38 -1.03
C ASN A 215 -8.75 10.71 -0.46
N ASN A 216 -9.92 11.28 -0.72
CA ASN A 216 -11.20 10.61 -0.51
C ASN A 216 -11.73 10.13 -1.87
N CYS A 217 -11.40 8.88 -2.23
CA CYS A 217 -11.63 8.37 -3.58
C CYS A 217 -13.10 8.15 -3.92
N LEU A 218 -13.96 8.07 -2.90
CA LEU A 218 -15.37 7.77 -3.06
C LEU A 218 -16.14 8.58 -2.00
N PRO A 219 -16.63 9.78 -2.35
CA PRO A 219 -17.16 10.73 -1.37
C PRO A 219 -18.49 10.33 -0.72
N GLU A 220 -19.23 9.40 -1.32
CA GLU A 220 -20.54 8.91 -0.87
C GLU A 220 -20.42 8.01 0.37
N ILE A 221 -19.27 7.34 0.55
CA ILE A 221 -19.05 6.42 1.68
C ILE A 221 -18.37 7.12 2.85
N LEU A 222 -18.32 6.42 3.98
CA LEU A 222 -17.66 6.89 5.20
C LEU A 222 -16.20 7.30 4.92
N LYS A 223 -15.83 8.48 5.43
CA LYS A 223 -14.54 9.14 5.14
C LYS A 223 -13.37 8.59 5.95
N VAL A 224 -13.61 7.91 7.06
CA VAL A 224 -12.55 7.46 7.98
C VAL A 224 -12.87 6.06 8.47
N ASP A 225 -11.84 5.21 8.57
CA ASP A 225 -11.94 3.90 9.21
C ASP A 225 -12.20 4.06 10.72
N ASP A 226 -13.26 3.42 11.23
CA ASP A 226 -13.52 3.36 12.67
C ASP A 226 -12.93 2.08 13.31
N ALA A 227 -13.03 2.00 14.65
CA ALA A 227 -12.52 0.85 15.40
C ALA A 227 -13.30 -0.45 15.14
N ASP A 228 -14.56 -0.35 14.72
CA ASP A 228 -15.43 -1.50 14.45
C ASP A 228 -15.09 -2.12 13.09
N VAL A 229 -14.72 -1.33 12.07
CA VAL A 229 -14.18 -1.79 10.79
C VAL A 229 -12.91 -2.63 11.00
N TYR A 230 -11.97 -2.15 11.83
CA TYR A 230 -10.76 -2.92 12.15
C TYR A 230 -11.08 -4.21 12.91
N ARG A 231 -12.10 -4.20 13.78
CA ARG A 231 -12.57 -5.39 14.50
C ARG A 231 -13.17 -6.42 13.54
N SER A 232 -14.00 -5.99 12.59
CA SER A 232 -14.58 -6.84 11.55
C SER A 232 -13.51 -7.48 10.67
N LEU A 233 -12.48 -6.73 10.27
CA LEU A 233 -11.33 -7.26 9.53
C LEU A 233 -10.43 -8.19 10.36
N LYS A 234 -10.66 -8.32 11.68
CA LYS A 234 -9.79 -9.04 12.62
C LYS A 234 -8.35 -8.50 12.61
N ILE A 235 -8.19 -7.19 12.44
CA ILE A 235 -6.89 -6.51 12.38
C ILE A 235 -6.72 -5.67 13.65
N SER A 236 -5.56 -5.81 14.30
CA SER A 236 -5.20 -4.93 15.42
C SER A 236 -4.96 -3.50 14.90
N PHE A 237 -5.57 -2.50 15.54
CA PHE A 237 -5.39 -1.07 15.25
C PHE A 237 -3.89 -0.65 15.17
N HIS A 238 -3.01 -1.37 15.87
CA HIS A 238 -1.57 -1.09 15.92
C HIS A 238 -0.76 -1.79 14.81
N ARG A 239 -1.40 -2.62 13.97
CA ARG A 239 -0.76 -3.49 12.97
C ARG A 239 -0.46 -2.76 11.64
N ARG A 240 -1.13 -1.63 11.36
CA ARG A 240 -0.92 -0.83 10.12
C ARG A 240 0.51 -0.32 9.97
N LYS A 241 1.20 -0.02 11.07
CA LYS A 241 2.60 0.45 11.09
C LYS A 241 3.63 -0.68 10.96
N ARG A 242 3.24 -1.92 11.22
CA ARG A 242 4.15 -3.09 11.31
C ARG A 242 4.08 -4.00 10.08
N LEU A 243 2.92 -4.10 9.41
CA LEU A 243 2.78 -4.86 8.16
C LEU A 243 3.55 -4.19 7.00
N ARG A 244 3.41 -2.86 6.84
CA ARG A 244 4.26 -2.09 5.90
C ARG A 244 5.77 -2.26 6.12
N LEU A 245 6.23 -2.59 7.32
CA LEU A 245 7.66 -2.83 7.61
C LEU A 245 8.10 -4.28 7.37
N GLN A 246 7.16 -5.24 7.33
CA GLN A 246 7.45 -6.65 7.04
C GLN A 246 7.26 -6.99 5.56
N ASP A 247 6.31 -6.35 4.87
CA ASP A 247 6.06 -6.61 3.44
C ASP A 247 7.14 -5.97 2.55
N ILE A 248 7.68 -4.81 2.94
CA ILE A 248 8.92 -4.24 2.35
C ILE A 248 10.14 -5.14 2.63
N ALA A 249 10.10 -5.99 3.66
CA ALA A 249 11.21 -6.88 4.02
C ALA A 249 11.12 -8.27 3.34
N ASN A 250 9.95 -8.64 2.80
CA ASN A 250 9.64 -9.99 2.32
C ASN A 250 9.12 -10.04 0.86
N GLU A 251 9.24 -8.97 0.07
CA GLU A 251 9.05 -9.09 -1.38
C GLU A 251 9.96 -10.20 -1.93
N PRO A 252 9.45 -11.07 -2.83
CA PRO A 252 10.29 -12.05 -3.50
C PRO A 252 11.44 -11.31 -4.17
N ARG A 253 12.67 -11.73 -3.88
CA ARG A 253 13.86 -11.31 -4.62
C ARG A 253 13.72 -11.82 -6.06
N PHE A 254 12.97 -11.12 -6.88
CA PHE A 254 13.28 -11.05 -8.30
C PHE A 254 14.70 -10.51 -8.39
N GLU A 255 15.51 -11.09 -9.26
CA GLU A 255 16.87 -10.62 -9.54
C GLU A 255 16.81 -9.11 -9.82
N MET A 256 17.16 -8.33 -8.80
CA MET A 256 17.09 -6.88 -8.87
C MET A 256 18.22 -6.44 -9.78
N ASP A 257 17.87 -5.82 -10.90
CA ASP A 257 18.85 -5.19 -11.77
C ASP A 257 19.63 -4.16 -10.95
N ALA A 258 20.92 -4.42 -10.72
CA ALA A 258 21.78 -3.60 -9.86
C ALA A 258 21.80 -2.13 -10.32
N ASN A 259 21.46 -1.88 -11.59
CA ASN A 259 21.34 -0.56 -12.18
C ASN A 259 20.15 0.26 -11.64
N GLN A 260 19.06 -0.39 -11.21
CA GLN A 260 17.84 0.30 -10.76
C GLN A 260 17.95 0.77 -9.30
N TYR A 261 18.62 0.00 -8.44
CA TYR A 261 18.80 0.32 -7.02
C TYR A 261 20.22 -0.04 -6.55
N PRO A 262 21.23 0.80 -6.85
CA PRO A 262 22.64 0.46 -6.63
C PRO A 262 23.05 0.27 -5.16
N LEU A 263 22.34 0.89 -4.22
CA LEU A 263 22.53 0.67 -2.77
C LEU A 263 21.46 -0.27 -2.16
N GLY A 264 20.69 -0.93 -3.01
CA GLY A 264 19.41 -1.55 -2.66
C GLY A 264 18.27 -0.51 -2.56
N PRO A 265 17.02 -0.98 -2.49
CA PRO A 265 15.84 -0.12 -2.54
C PRO A 265 15.67 0.72 -1.26
N THR A 266 16.28 0.29 -0.14
CA THR A 266 16.19 0.97 1.15
C THR A 266 17.54 1.14 1.85
N PRO A 267 18.44 2.00 1.35
CA PRO A 267 19.73 2.25 2.00
C PRO A 267 19.55 3.00 3.33
N THR A 268 20.56 2.97 4.19
CA THR A 268 20.61 3.86 5.37
C THR A 268 20.99 5.28 4.96
N TRP A 269 20.64 6.27 5.78
CA TRP A 269 20.99 7.68 5.52
C TRP A 269 22.50 7.87 5.29
N LYS A 270 23.32 7.19 6.10
CA LYS A 270 24.78 7.23 5.99
C LYS A 270 25.28 6.62 4.66
N GLN A 271 24.64 5.57 4.17
CA GLN A 271 24.99 4.98 2.87
C GLN A 271 24.65 5.92 1.72
N LEU A 272 23.48 6.58 1.76
CA LEU A 272 23.09 7.56 0.76
C LEU A 272 24.08 8.73 0.70
N VAL A 273 24.39 9.33 1.86
CA VAL A 273 25.34 10.48 1.93
C VAL A 273 26.71 10.09 1.38
N ASN A 274 27.28 8.98 1.84
CA ASN A 274 28.59 8.50 1.39
C ASN A 274 28.61 8.17 -0.12
N ALA A 275 27.50 7.69 -0.68
CA ALA A 275 27.43 7.39 -2.10
C ALA A 275 27.27 8.65 -2.96
N LEU A 276 26.55 9.68 -2.49
CA LEU A 276 26.49 10.98 -3.17
C LEU A 276 27.83 11.71 -3.15
N GLU A 277 28.62 11.54 -2.10
CA GLU A 277 29.97 12.11 -2.00
C GLU A 277 30.97 11.40 -2.94
N LYS A 278 30.89 10.06 -3.06
CA LYS A 278 31.87 9.28 -3.83
C LYS A 278 31.50 9.05 -5.28
N GLU A 279 30.24 8.71 -5.55
CA GLU A 279 29.76 8.26 -6.86
C GLU A 279 28.32 8.75 -7.12
N PRO A 280 28.12 10.07 -7.30
CA PRO A 280 26.78 10.64 -7.40
C PRO A 280 25.99 10.16 -8.62
N TRP A 281 26.64 9.88 -9.76
CA TRP A 281 26.00 9.34 -10.98
C TRP A 281 25.44 7.93 -10.81
N THR A 282 25.97 7.17 -9.85
CA THR A 282 25.43 5.86 -9.52
C THR A 282 24.05 6.04 -8.88
N ILE A 283 23.89 7.00 -7.97
CA ILE A 283 22.69 7.19 -7.14
C ILE A 283 21.64 8.11 -7.76
N VAL A 284 22.08 9.17 -8.44
CA VAL A 284 21.20 10.15 -9.08
C VAL A 284 20.84 9.64 -10.47
N LYS A 285 19.55 9.63 -10.80
CA LYS A 285 19.06 9.28 -12.14
C LYS A 285 19.67 10.24 -13.16
N ARG A 286 19.95 9.73 -14.36
CA ARG A 286 20.28 10.60 -15.49
C ARG A 286 19.13 11.58 -15.70
N TRP A 287 19.46 12.85 -15.92
CA TRP A 287 18.44 13.84 -16.22
C TRP A 287 17.90 13.63 -17.63
N GLU A 288 16.59 13.70 -17.75
CA GLU A 288 15.86 13.72 -19.01
C GLU A 288 14.87 14.87 -18.94
N TRP A 289 14.56 15.45 -20.09
CA TRP A 289 13.60 16.55 -20.17
C TRP A 289 12.20 16.05 -19.73
N PRO A 290 11.57 16.64 -18.69
CA PRO A 290 10.26 16.21 -18.23
C PRO A 290 9.13 16.65 -19.16
N ASP A 291 8.19 15.76 -19.46
CA ASP A 291 6.98 16.05 -20.26
C ASP A 291 6.16 17.22 -19.66
N GLU A 292 6.11 17.32 -18.32
CA GLU A 292 5.43 18.38 -17.59
C GLU A 292 5.99 19.79 -17.90
N LEU A 293 7.27 19.89 -18.30
CA LEU A 293 7.86 21.16 -18.76
C LEU A 293 7.55 21.47 -20.23
N ASP A 294 7.29 20.46 -21.07
CA ASP A 294 6.85 20.69 -22.46
C ASP A 294 5.47 21.34 -22.49
N ASP A 295 4.56 20.90 -21.61
CA ASP A 295 3.22 21.50 -21.47
C ASP A 295 3.31 22.99 -21.07
N LEU A 296 4.27 23.35 -20.22
CA LEU A 296 4.48 24.74 -19.79
C LEU A 296 5.03 25.61 -20.93
N VAL A 297 5.96 25.10 -21.75
CA VAL A 297 6.50 25.83 -22.90
C VAL A 297 5.44 26.04 -23.98
N GLY A 298 4.51 25.09 -24.14
CA GLY A 298 3.38 25.20 -25.06
C GLY A 298 2.28 26.17 -24.61
N GLN A 299 2.26 26.55 -23.34
CA GLN A 299 1.29 27.50 -22.80
C GLN A 299 1.81 28.94 -22.87
N HIS A 300 0.98 29.84 -23.38
CA HIS A 300 1.33 31.26 -23.55
C HIS A 300 0.59 32.18 -22.58
N SER A 301 0.29 31.69 -21.36
CA SER A 301 -0.25 32.57 -20.32
C SER A 301 0.84 33.55 -19.86
N ASN A 302 0.41 34.76 -19.50
CA ASN A 302 1.32 35.80 -18.99
C ASN A 302 2.06 35.34 -17.71
N PRO A 303 1.40 34.72 -16.71
CA PRO A 303 2.08 34.25 -15.50
C PRO A 303 3.14 33.17 -15.77
N ILE A 304 2.87 32.23 -16.67
CA ILE A 304 3.82 31.17 -17.05
C ILE A 304 5.05 31.76 -17.75
N SER A 305 4.82 32.69 -18.68
CA SER A 305 5.92 33.37 -19.39
C SER A 305 6.83 34.15 -18.43
N ILE A 306 6.23 34.82 -17.43
CA ILE A 306 6.97 35.50 -16.37
C ILE A 306 7.77 34.51 -15.53
N ALA A 307 7.19 33.37 -15.15
CA ALA A 307 7.87 32.34 -14.37
C ALA A 307 9.13 31.82 -15.07
N ILE A 308 9.03 31.56 -16.38
CA ILE A 308 10.15 31.10 -17.23
C ILE A 308 11.26 32.16 -17.26
N LEU A 309 10.91 33.42 -17.52
CA LEU A 309 11.88 34.52 -17.56
C LEU A 309 12.55 34.74 -16.20
N LEU A 310 11.81 34.60 -15.10
CA LEU A 310 12.36 34.66 -13.74
C LEU A 310 13.31 33.50 -13.48
N PHE A 311 12.99 32.29 -13.95
CA PHE A 311 13.88 31.14 -13.79
C PHE A 311 15.16 31.28 -14.62
N GLN A 312 15.09 31.80 -15.84
CA GLN A 312 16.26 32.12 -16.66
C GLN A 312 17.14 33.18 -15.98
N ALA A 313 16.53 34.23 -15.43
CA ALA A 313 17.22 35.24 -14.63
C ALA A 313 17.82 34.63 -13.36
N PHE A 314 17.12 33.71 -12.71
CA PHE A 314 17.64 32.97 -11.56
C PHE A 314 18.91 32.21 -11.94
N THR A 315 18.87 31.38 -12.98
CA THR A 315 20.02 30.57 -13.39
C THR A 315 21.24 31.44 -13.71
N SER A 316 21.05 32.49 -14.52
CA SER A 316 22.15 33.39 -14.91
C SER A 316 22.71 34.22 -13.74
N GLN A 317 21.85 34.86 -12.95
CA GLN A 317 22.28 35.78 -11.89
C GLN A 317 22.79 35.04 -10.65
N ILE A 318 22.19 33.91 -10.27
CA ILE A 318 22.70 33.10 -9.16
C ILE A 318 24.06 32.49 -9.53
N TRP A 319 24.27 32.07 -10.77
CA TRP A 319 25.58 31.64 -11.24
C TRP A 319 26.61 32.78 -11.26
N ALA A 320 26.20 33.99 -11.64
CA ALA A 320 27.07 35.16 -11.63
C ALA A 320 27.58 35.52 -10.22
N LEU A 321 26.78 35.25 -9.17
CA LEU A 321 27.19 35.48 -7.78
C LEU A 321 28.29 34.53 -7.29
N LEU A 322 28.53 33.40 -7.97
CA LEU A 322 29.63 32.50 -7.61
C LEU A 322 30.97 33.09 -8.05
N HIS A 323 31.93 33.13 -7.12
CA HIS A 323 33.27 33.66 -7.40
C HIS A 323 33.96 32.87 -8.53
N PRO A 324 34.66 33.54 -9.46
CA PRO A 324 35.28 32.89 -10.63
C PRO A 324 36.16 31.70 -10.30
N SER A 325 36.94 31.73 -9.21
CA SER A 325 37.84 30.62 -8.80
C SER A 325 37.14 29.27 -8.59
N TRP A 326 35.82 29.25 -8.41
CA TRP A 326 35.03 28.02 -8.27
C TRP A 326 34.48 27.51 -9.60
N LYS A 327 34.68 28.27 -10.67
CA LYS A 327 34.23 27.97 -12.03
C LYS A 327 35.41 27.36 -12.79
N SER A 328 35.15 26.35 -13.60
CA SER A 328 36.15 25.77 -14.50
C SER A 328 36.66 26.84 -15.47
N SER A 329 37.89 26.75 -15.96
CA SER A 329 38.48 27.76 -16.86
C SER A 329 37.65 28.05 -18.12
N ASN A 330 36.88 27.07 -18.62
CA ASN A 330 35.94 27.25 -19.72
C ASN A 330 34.66 28.02 -19.32
N ALA A 331 34.27 27.98 -18.05
CA ALA A 331 33.08 28.64 -17.49
C ALA A 331 33.40 29.99 -16.80
N GLU A 332 34.68 30.33 -16.60
CA GLU A 332 35.13 31.62 -16.08
C GLU A 332 34.99 32.75 -17.11
N MET A 333 35.13 32.44 -18.41
CA MET A 333 35.17 33.44 -19.48
C MET A 333 33.78 33.81 -20.06
N GLU A 334 32.73 33.05 -19.74
CA GLU A 334 31.39 33.24 -20.32
C GLU A 334 30.35 33.65 -19.28
N VAL A 335 29.67 34.78 -19.54
CA VAL A 335 28.41 35.11 -18.85
C VAL A 335 27.33 34.16 -19.36
N PHE A 336 26.96 33.17 -18.55
CA PHE A 336 25.90 32.24 -18.92
C PHE A 336 24.54 32.94 -18.93
N GLN A 337 23.91 32.99 -20.10
CA GLN A 337 22.53 33.46 -20.29
C GLN A 337 21.73 32.38 -21.04
N PRO A 338 20.84 31.65 -20.35
CA PRO A 338 20.04 30.61 -21.00
C PRO A 338 19.03 31.24 -21.97
N ARG A 339 18.93 30.69 -23.18
CA ARG A 339 18.03 31.18 -24.24
C ARG A 339 16.59 30.77 -24.01
N ASP A 340 16.38 29.59 -23.44
CA ASP A 340 15.07 29.02 -23.15
C ASP A 340 15.02 28.38 -21.75
N LEU A 341 13.85 27.85 -21.39
CA LEU A 341 13.66 27.13 -20.13
C LEU A 341 14.52 25.87 -20.08
N ARG A 342 14.73 25.20 -21.23
CA ARG A 342 15.47 23.94 -21.29
C ARG A 342 16.92 24.11 -20.90
N GLU A 343 17.59 25.07 -21.52
CA GLU A 343 18.97 25.43 -21.21
C GLU A 343 19.11 25.90 -19.75
N ALA A 344 18.09 26.59 -19.21
CA ALA A 344 18.09 27.04 -17.82
C ALA A 344 17.96 25.89 -16.79
N VAL A 345 17.11 24.89 -17.05
CA VAL A 345 16.91 23.73 -16.16
C VAL A 345 18.06 22.73 -16.32
N GLU A 346 18.50 22.49 -17.55
CA GLU A 346 19.63 21.59 -17.84
C GLU A 346 20.92 22.06 -17.14
N PHE A 347 21.11 23.38 -17.01
CA PHE A 347 22.23 23.96 -16.26
C PHE A 347 22.36 23.39 -14.85
N TRP A 348 21.23 23.12 -14.18
CA TRP A 348 21.15 22.63 -12.80
C TRP A 348 21.19 21.09 -12.71
N THR A 349 21.65 20.42 -13.76
CA THR A 349 21.92 18.97 -13.75
C THR A 349 23.29 18.66 -13.17
N LEU A 350 23.44 17.42 -12.68
CA LEU A 350 24.71 16.95 -12.15
C LEU A 350 25.83 17.05 -13.20
N ASP A 351 25.54 16.69 -14.45
CA ASP A 351 26.51 16.68 -15.55
C ASP A 351 26.98 18.08 -15.94
N GLN A 352 26.08 19.06 -15.99
CA GLN A 352 26.45 20.44 -16.36
C GLN A 352 27.23 21.13 -15.23
N LEU A 353 26.82 20.94 -13.97
CA LEU A 353 27.54 21.50 -12.84
C LEU A 353 28.93 20.87 -12.68
N HIS A 354 29.07 19.55 -12.89
CA HIS A 354 30.37 18.87 -12.84
C HIS A 354 31.37 19.46 -13.86
N LYS A 355 30.91 19.78 -15.07
CA LYS A 355 31.76 20.39 -16.11
C LYS A 355 32.17 21.83 -15.79
N ARG A 356 31.35 22.55 -15.01
CA ARG A 356 31.46 24.00 -14.81
C ARG A 356 32.05 24.41 -13.46
N LEU A 357 32.12 23.51 -12.48
CA LEU A 357 32.70 23.77 -11.18
C LEU A 357 34.07 23.10 -11.03
N THR A 358 35.02 23.80 -10.39
CA THR A 358 36.37 23.26 -10.11
C THR A 358 36.38 22.29 -8.93
N SER A 359 35.63 22.58 -7.88
CA SER A 359 35.56 21.77 -6.66
C SER A 359 34.18 21.92 -6.01
N TYR A 360 33.51 20.79 -5.75
CA TYR A 360 32.18 20.77 -5.13
C TYR A 360 31.91 19.47 -4.37
N VAL A 361 30.95 19.54 -3.45
CA VAL A 361 30.42 18.40 -2.70
C VAL A 361 28.90 18.36 -2.80
N ILE A 362 28.33 17.16 -2.92
CA ILE A 362 26.89 16.96 -3.04
C ILE A 362 26.30 16.48 -1.72
N HIS A 363 25.49 17.33 -1.12
CA HIS A 363 24.71 17.00 0.05
C HIS A 363 23.36 16.40 -0.35
N ALA A 364 22.97 15.36 0.39
CA ALA A 364 21.67 14.75 0.24
C ALA A 364 20.55 15.69 0.72
N CYS A 365 19.54 15.95 -0.12
CA CYS A 365 18.29 16.54 0.34
C CYS A 365 17.40 15.45 0.94
N ASN A 366 16.91 15.69 2.16
CA ASN A 366 16.00 14.76 2.84
C ASN A 366 14.52 15.12 2.67
N ALA A 367 14.19 16.13 1.86
CA ALA A 367 12.82 16.49 1.56
C ALA A 367 12.11 15.31 0.86
N GLY A 368 10.84 15.05 1.19
CA GLY A 368 10.07 13.94 0.58
C GLY A 368 10.54 12.52 0.88
N LEU A 369 11.77 12.31 1.36
CA LEU A 369 12.32 10.98 1.65
C LEU A 369 11.70 10.39 2.93
N ARG A 370 11.21 9.16 2.83
CA ARG A 370 10.65 8.44 3.99
C ARG A 370 11.74 7.67 4.71
N GLY A 371 11.60 7.49 6.02
CA GLY A 371 12.56 6.70 6.81
C GLY A 371 13.20 7.44 7.98
N ASP A 372 14.15 6.75 8.61
CA ASP A 372 14.92 7.25 9.76
C ASP A 372 16.07 8.13 9.26
N ILE A 373 15.77 9.40 9.09
CA ILE A 373 16.70 10.38 8.54
C ILE A 373 17.22 11.25 9.68
N LEU A 374 18.55 11.37 9.73
CA LEU A 374 19.22 12.17 10.75
C LEU A 374 19.11 13.67 10.40
N GLY A 375 18.66 14.47 11.36
CA GLY A 375 18.62 15.93 11.25
C GLY A 375 17.23 16.52 10.93
N GLN A 376 17.19 17.85 10.79
CA GLN A 376 15.98 18.59 10.44
C GLN A 376 15.60 18.32 8.98
N ARG A 377 14.29 18.24 8.71
CA ARG A 377 13.78 18.13 7.33
C ARG A 377 14.05 19.42 6.57
N MET A 378 14.61 19.28 5.37
CA MET A 378 14.82 20.35 4.42
C MET A 378 13.57 20.56 3.58
N GLU A 379 13.42 21.77 3.03
CA GLU A 379 12.36 22.10 2.11
C GLU A 379 12.53 21.37 0.76
N PRO A 380 11.42 20.89 0.16
CA PRO A 380 11.42 20.28 -1.16
C PRO A 380 11.88 21.28 -2.22
N PHE A 381 12.42 20.77 -3.32
CA PHE A 381 13.02 21.63 -4.34
C PHE A 381 12.06 22.67 -4.90
N GLY A 382 10.79 22.30 -5.13
CA GLY A 382 9.77 23.22 -5.59
C GLY A 382 9.59 24.44 -4.68
N GLU A 383 9.54 24.27 -3.36
CA GLU A 383 9.34 25.40 -2.43
C GLU A 383 10.56 26.32 -2.30
N ARG A 384 11.73 25.92 -2.81
CA ARG A 384 12.98 26.66 -2.63
C ARG A 384 13.07 27.95 -3.42
N TRP A 385 12.19 28.19 -4.40
CA TRP A 385 12.16 29.48 -5.10
C TRP A 385 12.04 30.65 -4.13
N ARG A 386 11.35 30.46 -2.99
CA ARG A 386 11.20 31.47 -1.92
C ARG A 386 12.53 31.87 -1.31
N LEU A 387 13.48 30.94 -1.17
CA LEU A 387 14.81 31.23 -0.63
C LEU A 387 15.60 32.21 -1.52
N TYR A 388 15.28 32.27 -2.82
CA TYR A 388 15.98 33.09 -3.79
C TYR A 388 15.21 34.36 -4.16
N LEU A 389 13.88 34.32 -4.13
CA LEU A 389 13.01 35.44 -4.53
C LEU A 389 12.48 36.24 -3.33
N GLU A 390 12.40 35.64 -2.14
CA GLU A 390 11.90 36.24 -0.89
C GLU A 390 12.91 36.08 0.27
N PRO A 391 14.17 36.53 0.13
CA PRO A 391 15.16 36.35 1.19
C PRO A 391 14.82 37.18 2.44
N ASP A 392 14.94 36.54 3.62
CA ASP A 392 14.74 37.14 4.95
C ASP A 392 15.47 38.49 5.08
N ALA A 393 14.72 39.56 5.36
CA ALA A 393 15.25 40.92 5.54
C ALA A 393 16.21 41.05 6.75
N SER A 394 16.20 40.09 7.68
CA SER A 394 17.05 40.07 8.87
C SER A 394 18.40 39.35 8.66
N SER A 395 18.71 38.90 7.44
CA SER A 395 19.98 38.20 7.16
C SER A 395 21.16 39.18 7.14
N ALA A 396 22.22 38.87 7.88
CA ALA A 396 23.40 39.73 8.07
C ALA A 396 24.24 39.96 6.78
N THR A 397 23.83 39.41 5.63
CA THR A 397 24.50 39.49 4.33
C THR A 397 23.70 40.28 3.28
N GLY A 398 22.88 41.23 3.74
CA GLY A 398 22.04 42.12 2.92
C GLY A 398 22.69 42.59 1.62
N GLN A 399 23.97 43.00 1.64
CA GLN A 399 24.66 43.57 0.48
C GLN A 399 24.62 42.74 -0.81
N ARG A 400 24.70 41.40 -0.74
CA ARG A 400 24.66 40.54 -1.96
C ARG A 400 23.24 40.35 -2.48
N TRP A 401 22.26 40.34 -1.58
CA TRP A 401 20.85 40.28 -1.94
C TRP A 401 20.33 41.64 -2.42
N ASP A 402 20.92 42.74 -1.97
CA ASP A 402 20.55 44.10 -2.35
C ASP A 402 20.75 44.35 -3.86
N ILE A 403 21.83 43.84 -4.45
CA ILE A 403 22.06 43.92 -5.90
C ILE A 403 20.95 43.19 -6.68
N LEU A 404 20.46 42.06 -6.16
CA LEU A 404 19.36 41.32 -6.79
C LEU A 404 18.00 42.02 -6.60
N ARG A 405 17.87 42.96 -5.66
CA ARG A 405 16.65 43.75 -5.41
C ARG A 405 16.53 44.96 -6.34
N GLU A 406 17.60 45.35 -7.04
CA GLU A 406 17.54 46.39 -8.06
C GLU A 406 16.59 45.99 -9.20
N SER A 407 16.08 46.96 -9.96
CA SER A 407 15.00 46.74 -10.94
C SER A 407 15.34 45.70 -12.02
N TYR A 408 16.61 45.57 -12.38
CA TYR A 408 17.11 44.58 -13.34
C TYR A 408 17.52 43.25 -12.67
N GLY A 409 17.63 43.22 -11.35
CA GLY A 409 17.94 42.05 -10.55
C GLY A 409 16.75 41.09 -10.40
N LEU A 410 17.04 39.83 -10.10
CA LEU A 410 16.07 38.75 -9.98
C LEU A 410 14.89 39.10 -9.05
N ILE A 411 15.20 39.59 -7.85
CA ILE A 411 14.20 39.92 -6.83
C ILE A 411 13.41 41.16 -7.25
N GLY A 412 14.08 42.17 -7.83
CA GLY A 412 13.41 43.37 -8.34
C GLY A 412 12.41 43.03 -9.46
N ARG A 413 12.79 42.14 -10.39
CA ARG A 413 11.89 41.63 -11.44
C ARG A 413 10.70 40.87 -10.87
N TYR A 414 10.93 40.00 -9.89
CA TYR A 414 9.87 39.25 -9.21
C TYR A 414 8.88 40.19 -8.50
N GLN A 415 9.38 41.14 -7.71
CA GLN A 415 8.55 42.13 -7.02
C GLN A 415 7.80 43.03 -8.01
N GLY A 416 8.42 43.38 -9.14
CA GLY A 416 7.78 44.10 -10.23
C GLY A 416 6.60 43.31 -10.81
N ALA A 417 6.79 42.03 -11.10
CA ALA A 417 5.72 41.14 -11.57
C ALA A 417 4.58 41.01 -10.56
N LEU A 418 4.88 40.87 -9.26
CA LEU A 418 3.83 40.80 -8.24
C LEU A 418 2.97 42.07 -8.19
N ARG A 419 3.52 43.25 -8.48
CA ARG A 419 2.74 44.50 -8.49
C ARG A 419 1.76 44.59 -9.65
N THR A 420 2.05 43.94 -10.78
CA THR A 420 1.23 43.99 -11.99
C THR A 420 0.23 42.85 -12.08
N LEU A 421 0.54 41.69 -11.50
CA LEU A 421 -0.30 40.49 -11.56
C LEU A 421 -1.47 40.53 -10.56
N SER A 422 -2.61 39.98 -10.99
CA SER A 422 -3.78 39.74 -10.13
C SER A 422 -3.50 38.63 -9.11
N PRO A 423 -4.28 38.49 -8.03
CA PRO A 423 -4.06 37.43 -7.04
C PRO A 423 -4.07 36.02 -7.63
N SER A 424 -4.99 35.72 -8.55
CA SER A 424 -5.07 34.42 -9.23
C SER A 424 -3.83 34.15 -10.09
N ASP A 425 -3.36 35.17 -10.80
CA ASP A 425 -2.15 35.08 -11.64
C ASP A 425 -0.88 34.90 -10.81
N ARG A 426 -0.85 35.44 -9.58
CA ARG A 426 0.27 35.23 -8.65
C ARG A 426 0.34 33.78 -8.19
N ASP A 427 -0.80 33.16 -7.91
CA ASP A 427 -0.86 31.74 -7.53
C ASP A 427 -0.39 30.86 -8.70
N GLU A 428 -0.80 31.16 -9.95
CA GLU A 428 -0.32 30.46 -11.15
C GLU A 428 1.18 30.65 -11.37
N LEU A 429 1.71 31.86 -11.18
CA LEU A 429 3.15 32.15 -11.21
C LEU A 429 3.91 31.30 -10.18
N HIS A 430 3.42 31.24 -8.93
CA HIS A 430 4.06 30.48 -7.85
C HIS A 430 4.03 28.98 -8.11
N ASN A 431 2.90 28.44 -8.57
CA ASN A 431 2.78 27.04 -8.95
C ASN A 431 3.74 26.69 -10.10
N THR A 432 3.85 27.56 -11.10
CA THR A 432 4.77 27.36 -12.23
C THR A 432 6.24 27.36 -11.78
N LEU A 433 6.62 28.31 -10.90
CA LEU A 433 7.96 28.33 -10.30
C LEU A 433 8.23 27.06 -9.48
N GLU A 434 7.25 26.60 -8.69
CA GLU A 434 7.35 25.36 -7.92
C GLU A 434 7.59 24.15 -8.82
N THR A 435 6.85 24.03 -9.92
CA THR A 435 7.04 22.98 -10.92
C THR A 435 8.46 23.03 -11.51
N ILE A 436 8.89 24.19 -12.01
CA ILE A 436 10.22 24.33 -12.62
C ILE A 436 11.34 23.95 -11.64
N PHE A 437 11.31 24.48 -10.42
CA PHE A 437 12.33 24.18 -9.41
C PHE A 437 12.33 22.71 -8.98
N SER A 438 11.17 22.04 -8.98
CA SER A 438 11.06 20.62 -8.64
C SER A 438 11.82 19.70 -9.60
N HIS A 439 12.09 20.16 -10.83
CA HIS A 439 12.82 19.45 -11.88
C HIS A 439 14.32 19.78 -11.97
N CYS A 440 14.83 20.65 -11.09
CA CYS A 440 16.27 20.82 -10.94
C CYS A 440 16.86 19.60 -10.23
N GLN A 441 17.91 18.99 -10.78
CA GLN A 441 18.60 17.90 -10.08
C GLN A 441 19.44 18.39 -8.92
N CYS A 442 20.06 19.56 -9.07
CA CYS A 442 20.98 20.13 -8.11
C CYS A 442 20.73 21.62 -7.95
N LEU A 443 20.82 22.12 -6.73
CA LEU A 443 20.76 23.55 -6.44
C LEU A 443 21.83 23.94 -5.41
N PRO A 444 22.27 25.21 -5.36
CA PRO A 444 23.18 25.67 -4.32
C PRO A 444 22.58 25.46 -2.92
N LYS A 445 23.39 25.03 -1.96
CA LYS A 445 22.97 25.04 -0.56
C LYS A 445 22.91 26.47 -0.03
N THR A 446 21.75 27.08 -0.14
CA THR A 446 21.50 28.43 0.36
C THR A 446 21.33 28.43 1.87
N SER A 447 21.89 29.45 2.53
CA SER A 447 21.78 29.66 3.97
C SER A 447 21.53 31.13 4.26
N LYS A 448 21.24 31.47 5.52
CA LYS A 448 21.11 32.86 5.97
C LYS A 448 22.37 33.71 5.72
N LYS A 449 23.53 33.09 5.45
CA LYS A 449 24.79 33.78 5.14
C LYS A 449 24.98 34.05 3.65
N GLY A 450 24.18 33.46 2.76
CA GLY A 450 24.28 33.71 1.33
C GLY A 450 23.78 32.55 0.47
N VAL A 451 23.75 32.81 -0.84
CA VAL A 451 23.24 31.91 -1.88
C VAL A 451 24.08 30.62 -1.99
N TRP A 452 25.40 30.76 -2.04
CA TRP A 452 26.36 29.68 -2.15
C TRP A 452 26.98 29.38 -0.79
N ALA A 453 26.86 28.14 -0.31
CA ALA A 453 27.62 27.66 0.85
C ALA A 453 28.93 27.00 0.38
N ILE A 454 29.98 27.23 1.15
CA ILE A 454 31.32 26.67 0.93
C ILE A 454 31.71 25.95 2.23
N ASP A 455 32.24 24.74 2.11
CA ASP A 455 32.79 23.93 3.21
C ASP A 455 34.13 23.34 2.78
N GLU A 456 35.15 23.41 3.63
CA GLU A 456 36.48 22.81 3.39
C GLU A 456 37.03 22.98 1.94
N GLU A 457 36.91 24.19 1.36
CA GLU A 457 37.31 24.49 -0.04
C GLU A 457 36.49 23.79 -1.14
N GLN A 458 35.23 23.46 -0.87
CA GLN A 458 34.30 22.91 -1.85
C GLN A 458 32.97 23.67 -1.86
N VAL A 459 32.42 23.91 -3.05
CA VAL A 459 31.07 24.45 -3.20
C VAL A 459 30.05 23.38 -2.83
N ILE A 460 29.11 23.70 -1.92
CA ILE A 460 28.09 22.73 -1.50
C ILE A 460 26.87 22.81 -2.41
N LEU A 461 26.64 21.73 -3.14
CA LEU A 461 25.42 21.49 -3.90
C LEU A 461 24.48 20.62 -3.08
N LEU A 462 23.18 20.83 -3.24
CA LEU A 462 22.15 19.91 -2.76
C LEU A 462 21.62 19.15 -3.95
N ALA A 463 21.54 17.83 -3.84
CA ALA A 463 20.88 17.00 -4.85
C ALA A 463 19.41 16.78 -4.50
N ASN A 464 18.54 16.84 -5.50
CA ASN A 464 17.11 16.66 -5.36
C ASN A 464 16.76 15.19 -5.12
N SER A 465 15.99 14.95 -4.07
CA SER A 465 15.53 13.62 -3.66
C SER A 465 14.68 12.91 -4.71
N ASN A 466 13.98 13.64 -5.58
CA ASN A 466 13.15 13.08 -6.64
C ASN A 466 13.96 12.28 -7.67
N TYR A 467 15.25 12.59 -7.78
CA TYR A 467 16.18 11.93 -8.71
C TYR A 467 16.95 10.78 -8.07
N TYR A 468 16.73 10.43 -6.81
CA TYR A 468 17.46 9.30 -6.20
C TYR A 468 16.91 7.95 -6.68
N LYS A 469 17.83 7.01 -6.95
CA LYS A 469 17.52 5.60 -7.25
C LYS A 469 17.29 4.80 -5.96
N LEU A 470 16.29 5.21 -5.17
CA LEU A 470 15.89 4.56 -3.91
C LEU A 470 14.41 4.75 -3.60
N ASN A 471 13.84 3.84 -2.79
CA ASN A 471 12.43 3.89 -2.37
C ASN A 471 12.26 4.53 -0.98
N ALA A 472 13.16 4.24 -0.04
CA ALA A 472 13.10 4.78 1.32
C ALA A 472 14.46 4.72 2.04
N ILE A 473 14.56 5.37 3.20
CA ILE A 473 15.72 5.26 4.09
C ILE A 473 15.44 4.29 5.23
N LYS A 474 16.28 3.27 5.38
CA LYS A 474 16.13 2.28 6.46
C LYS A 474 16.55 2.87 7.81
N SER A 475 15.81 2.54 8.87
CA SER A 475 16.26 2.74 10.25
C SER A 475 17.53 1.95 10.46
N GLY A 476 18.64 2.67 10.62
CA GLY A 476 19.84 2.08 11.19
C GLY A 476 19.41 1.46 12.50
N ARG A 477 19.66 0.16 12.69
CA ARG A 477 19.60 -0.42 14.04
C ARG A 477 20.52 0.46 14.87
N SER A 478 19.95 1.36 15.66
CA SER A 478 20.67 2.07 16.71
C SER A 478 21.25 0.93 17.53
N GLY A 479 22.55 0.66 17.35
CA GLY A 479 23.28 -0.21 18.23
C GLY A 479 22.94 0.29 19.62
N ARG A 480 22.23 -0.54 20.39
CA ARG A 480 21.82 -0.22 21.76
C ARG A 480 23.08 0.34 22.41
N ARG A 481 23.14 1.66 22.68
CA ARG A 481 24.31 2.25 23.32
C ARG A 481 24.58 1.38 24.53
N LYS A 482 25.78 0.78 24.59
CA LYS A 482 26.18 -0.03 25.74
C LYS A 482 25.89 0.85 26.96
N PRO A 483 25.08 0.40 27.93
CA PRO A 483 24.71 1.24 29.04
C PRO A 483 26.00 1.73 29.72
N THR A 484 26.14 3.04 29.87
CA THR A 484 27.34 3.68 30.42
C THR A 484 27.62 3.26 31.86
N HIS A 485 26.62 2.70 32.54
CA HIS A 485 26.69 2.29 33.93
C HIS A 485 26.20 0.86 34.11
N ALA A 486 26.84 0.14 35.04
CA ALA A 486 26.41 -1.17 35.49
C ALA A 486 24.96 -1.12 36.01
N SER A 487 24.21 -2.21 35.82
CA SER A 487 22.86 -2.30 36.38
C SER A 487 22.90 -2.16 37.91
N LYS A 488 21.88 -1.54 38.51
CA LYS A 488 21.78 -1.35 39.97
C LYS A 488 21.95 -2.65 40.77
N SER A 489 21.51 -3.77 40.21
CA SER A 489 21.67 -5.12 40.76
C SER A 489 23.13 -5.57 40.77
N LEU A 490 23.85 -5.30 39.68
CA LEU A 490 25.25 -5.69 39.51
C LEU A 490 26.16 -4.82 40.38
N LEU A 491 25.86 -3.51 40.47
CA LEU A 491 26.54 -2.60 41.40
C LEU A 491 26.33 -3.01 42.87
N GLN A 492 25.10 -3.37 43.26
CA GLN A 492 24.83 -3.84 44.63
C GLN A 492 25.55 -5.15 44.96
N ASN A 493 25.59 -6.10 44.02
CA ASN A 493 26.37 -7.33 44.21
C ASN A 493 27.87 -7.03 44.37
N HIS A 494 28.43 -6.14 43.55
CA HIS A 494 29.83 -5.73 43.66
C HIS A 494 30.13 -5.04 44.99
N LEU A 495 29.26 -4.14 45.46
CA LEU A 495 29.45 -3.46 46.75
C LEU A 495 29.42 -4.43 47.94
N ILE A 496 28.57 -5.47 47.90
CA ILE A 496 28.51 -6.50 48.95
C ILE A 496 29.74 -7.41 48.88
N GLN A 497 30.23 -7.72 47.68
CA GLN A 497 31.48 -8.49 47.51
C GLN A 497 32.70 -7.71 48.00
N LEU A 498 32.76 -6.39 47.72
CA LEU A 498 33.81 -5.50 48.23
C LEU A 498 33.77 -5.35 49.76
N ALA A 499 32.63 -5.57 50.39
CA ALA A 499 32.49 -5.63 51.85
C ALA A 499 32.91 -6.98 52.46
N GLY A 500 33.51 -7.89 51.67
CA GLY A 500 34.09 -9.16 52.15
C GLY A 500 33.16 -10.37 52.09
N TYR A 501 31.96 -10.24 51.50
CA TYR A 501 30.99 -11.34 51.41
C TYR A 501 31.12 -12.11 50.08
N THR A 502 30.89 -13.42 50.11
CA THR A 502 30.97 -14.26 48.91
C THR A 502 29.90 -13.90 47.88
N SER A 503 30.17 -14.16 46.59
CA SER A 503 29.25 -13.85 45.48
C SER A 503 27.85 -14.46 45.65
N ASN A 504 27.78 -15.66 46.23
CA ASN A 504 26.52 -16.34 46.52
C ASN A 504 25.73 -15.63 47.62
N MET A 505 26.39 -15.10 48.65
CA MET A 505 25.75 -14.31 49.71
C MET A 505 25.27 -12.96 49.20
N ALA A 506 26.06 -12.28 48.35
CA ALA A 506 25.66 -11.02 47.72
C ALA A 506 24.39 -11.17 46.87
N THR A 507 24.34 -12.21 46.04
CA THR A 507 23.19 -12.48 45.16
C THR A 507 21.93 -12.83 45.97
N ARG A 508 22.08 -13.62 47.05
CA ARG A 508 20.99 -13.94 47.98
C ARG A 508 20.49 -12.71 48.74
N ALA A 509 21.38 -11.84 49.21
CA ALA A 509 21.03 -10.61 49.91
C ALA A 509 20.25 -9.62 49.02
N VAL A 510 20.67 -9.44 47.76
CA VAL A 510 19.95 -8.62 46.78
C VAL A 510 18.59 -9.24 46.43
N GLY A 511 18.51 -10.57 46.34
CA GLY A 511 17.26 -11.31 46.16
C GLY A 511 16.27 -11.14 47.31
N ALA A 512 16.74 -11.32 48.55
CA ALA A 512 15.94 -11.16 49.77
C ALA A 512 15.41 -9.73 49.93
N LYS A 513 16.24 -8.71 49.64
CA LYS A 513 15.83 -7.30 49.66
C LYS A 513 14.70 -7.02 48.66
N LYS A 514 14.77 -7.58 47.44
CA LYS A 514 13.69 -7.45 46.44
C LYS A 514 12.41 -8.15 46.90
N MET A 515 12.52 -9.30 47.57
CA MET A 515 11.37 -10.04 48.11
C MET A 515 10.68 -9.27 49.24
N LEU A 516 11.45 -8.71 50.18
CA LEU A 516 10.96 -7.83 51.24
C LEU A 516 10.28 -6.57 50.69
N GLN A 517 10.87 -5.92 49.67
CA GLN A 517 10.25 -4.76 49.03
C GLN A 517 8.91 -5.11 48.38
N ARG A 518 8.81 -6.27 47.70
CA ARG A 518 7.56 -6.77 47.13
C ARG A 518 6.53 -7.10 48.21
N ALA A 519 6.94 -7.67 49.34
CA ALA A 519 6.05 -7.95 50.47
C ALA A 519 5.49 -6.65 51.08
N VAL A 520 6.33 -5.63 51.29
CA VAL A 520 5.91 -4.31 51.78
C VAL A 520 4.97 -3.60 50.79
N GLU A 521 5.24 -3.69 49.49
CA GLU A 521 4.33 -3.17 48.46
C GLU A 521 2.99 -3.92 48.43
N PHE A 522 3.00 -5.23 48.68
CA PHE A 522 1.80 -6.05 48.76
C PHE A 522 0.94 -5.69 49.98
N GLU A 523 1.55 -5.44 51.13
CA GLU A 523 0.83 -4.95 52.32
C GLU A 523 0.25 -3.54 52.12
N LYS A 524 1.00 -2.64 51.48
CA LYS A 524 0.48 -1.30 51.10
C LYS A 524 -0.72 -1.39 50.16
N LYS A 525 -0.81 -2.42 49.31
CA LYS A 525 -1.98 -2.69 48.47
C LYS A 525 -3.17 -3.24 49.27
N LYS A 526 -2.94 -4.03 50.32
CA LYS A 526 -4.02 -4.55 51.21
C LYS A 526 -4.68 -3.46 52.05
N LYS A 527 -3.95 -2.41 52.45
CA LYS A 527 -4.49 -1.27 53.24
C LYS A 527 -5.32 -0.25 52.44
N ARG A 528 -5.53 -0.45 51.14
CA ARG A 528 -6.37 0.45 50.31
C ARG A 528 -7.86 0.10 50.49
N SER A 529 -8.71 1.13 50.65
CA SER A 529 -10.15 0.99 50.93
C SER A 529 -10.90 0.16 49.87
N ALA A 530 -12.01 -0.46 50.25
CA ALA A 530 -12.83 -1.35 49.41
C ALA A 530 -13.22 -0.74 48.05
N LYS A 531 -13.34 0.59 47.97
CA LYS A 531 -13.66 1.33 46.73
C LYS A 531 -12.54 1.22 45.66
N ALA A 532 -11.29 0.99 46.06
CA ALA A 532 -10.15 0.80 45.16
C ALA A 532 -9.94 -0.68 44.74
N ARG A 533 -10.46 -1.65 45.51
CA ARG A 533 -10.35 -3.09 45.20
C ARG A 533 -11.34 -3.56 44.12
N ASN A 534 -12.40 -2.79 43.85
CA ASN A 534 -13.42 -3.11 42.83
C ASN A 534 -13.14 -2.56 41.41
N ARG A 535 -11.95 -2.01 41.14
CA ARG A 535 -11.53 -1.80 39.75
C ARG A 535 -11.07 -3.14 39.18
N ARG A 536 -11.91 -3.77 38.34
CA ARG A 536 -11.60 -5.01 37.61
C ARG A 536 -10.23 -4.88 36.93
N ALA A 537 -9.28 -5.72 37.31
CA ALA A 537 -8.03 -5.87 36.57
C ALA A 537 -8.32 -6.64 35.26
N PRO A 538 -7.78 -6.21 34.12
CA PRO A 538 -7.97 -6.93 32.86
C PRO A 538 -7.23 -8.28 32.92
N PRO A 539 -7.75 -9.33 32.23
CA PRO A 539 -7.16 -10.66 32.26
C PRO A 539 -5.75 -10.64 31.67
N ILE A 540 -4.78 -11.12 32.44
CA ILE A 540 -3.40 -11.31 32.00
C ILE A 540 -3.35 -12.60 31.19
N LYS A 541 -3.11 -12.50 29.88
CA LYS A 541 -2.86 -13.67 29.03
C LYS A 541 -1.55 -14.35 29.46
N LYS A 542 -1.64 -15.63 29.87
CA LYS A 542 -0.47 -16.49 30.07
C LYS A 542 0.29 -16.58 28.75
N LYS A 543 1.59 -16.25 28.76
CA LYS A 543 2.51 -16.62 27.68
C LYS A 543 2.69 -18.13 27.75
N ILE A 544 2.24 -18.84 26.73
CA ILE A 544 2.67 -20.20 26.46
C ILE A 544 4.13 -20.07 26.02
N ILE A 545 5.05 -20.54 26.86
CA ILE A 545 6.44 -20.76 26.49
C ILE A 545 6.44 -22.13 25.81
N MET A 546 6.60 -22.16 24.48
CA MET A 546 7.02 -23.38 23.80
C MET A 546 8.52 -23.54 24.08
N VAL A 547 8.85 -24.59 24.82
CA VAL A 547 10.22 -25.07 24.97
C VAL A 547 10.61 -25.75 23.64
N PRO A 548 11.76 -25.43 23.04
CA PRO A 548 12.30 -26.19 21.91
C PRO A 548 12.79 -27.54 22.44
N ASN A 549 12.24 -28.63 21.91
CA ASN A 549 12.80 -29.97 22.06
C ASN A 549 13.63 -30.22 20.80
N ASP A 550 14.95 -30.25 20.96
CA ASP A 550 15.89 -30.93 20.08
C ASP A 550 17.11 -31.26 20.96
N THR A 551 17.30 -32.55 21.23
CA THR A 551 18.59 -33.26 21.24
C THR A 551 18.30 -34.75 21.42
N ASP A 552 18.42 -35.45 20.30
CA ASP A 552 18.93 -36.79 20.04
C ASP A 552 19.44 -37.65 21.21
N ASP A 553 19.03 -38.93 21.10
CA ASP A 553 19.81 -40.16 21.21
C ASP A 553 20.33 -40.74 22.55
N GLU A 554 20.22 -42.08 22.55
CA GLU A 554 20.91 -43.12 23.33
C GLU A 554 20.33 -43.68 24.65
N GLN A 555 19.74 -44.89 24.48
CA GLN A 555 20.09 -46.19 25.09
C GLN A 555 19.68 -46.57 26.54
N GLU A 556 19.16 -47.81 26.61
CA GLU A 556 19.16 -48.82 27.71
C GLU A 556 18.33 -48.48 28.98
N GLU A 557 17.59 -49.38 29.64
CA GLU A 557 17.60 -50.85 29.72
C GLU A 557 16.27 -51.35 30.37
N GLU A 558 15.90 -52.60 30.04
CA GLU A 558 15.11 -53.63 30.76
C GLU A 558 13.93 -53.33 31.73
N LEU A 559 12.78 -54.00 31.50
CA LEU A 559 12.33 -55.17 32.31
C LEU A 559 10.98 -55.76 31.82
N GLY A 560 11.07 -56.98 31.26
CA GLY A 560 10.26 -58.19 31.53
C GLY A 560 8.72 -58.19 31.57
N SER A 561 8.13 -59.02 30.70
CA SER A 561 7.19 -60.15 30.95
C SER A 561 6.18 -60.27 29.79
N GLU A 562 6.33 -61.24 28.89
CA GLU A 562 5.93 -62.66 28.95
C GLU A 562 4.52 -62.92 28.38
N THR A 563 4.45 -63.95 27.51
CA THR A 563 3.28 -64.63 26.91
C THR A 563 2.56 -63.86 25.78
N GLY A 564 2.23 -64.42 24.62
CA GLY A 564 2.28 -65.79 24.10
C GLY A 564 1.27 -65.89 22.95
N ASP A 565 1.63 -66.64 21.90
CA ASP A 565 0.79 -67.22 20.84
C ASP A 565 0.10 -66.35 19.76
N SER A 566 0.73 -66.35 18.58
CA SER A 566 0.37 -67.17 17.39
C SER A 566 -1.10 -67.28 16.89
N LEU A 567 -1.17 -67.19 15.55
CA LEU A 567 -2.13 -67.74 14.58
C LEU A 567 -3.32 -66.87 14.10
N GLU A 568 -3.20 -66.54 12.80
CA GLU A 568 -4.16 -66.77 11.70
C GLU A 568 -5.65 -66.47 11.93
N ASP A 569 -6.15 -65.42 11.27
CA ASP A 569 -7.03 -65.53 10.09
C ASP A 569 -7.09 -64.19 9.31
#